data_AF-D2Q317-F1
#
_entry.id   AF-D2Q317-F1
#
_cell.length_a   1.000
_cell.length_b   1.000
_cell.length_c   1.000
_cell.angle_alpha   90.00
_cell.angle_beta   90.00
_cell.angle_gamma   90.00
#
_symmetry.space_group_name_H-M   'P 1'
#
loop_
_entity.id
_entity.type
_entity.pdbx_description
1 polymer ?
#
loop_
_entity_poly.entity_id
_entity_poly.type
_entity_poly.pdbx_seq_one_letter_code
_entity_poly.pdbx_strand_id
1 'polypeptide(L)'
;MYDAGTRRLALDALGSGESLSSVSRRLGMSRSALRGWREGPEPAVDPTACPRCTASSLAKAPYARLLGLYLGDGCVSAQAKGVHALRISCDDSYPDLIAEVRATIAAVYSARPVHRVAAPGCTQVVSYWKHWPCLFPQHGPGRKHLRRIELDGWQREIVADHPEDFVRGLFMSDGCRVANWATRRTGDQVRRYEYTRYLFANESADIMRLCQWALDLLGVAWRMPRRNALSVARRDAVAVLDRIVGTKA
;
A
#
# COMPACT_ATOMS: atom_id res chain seq x y z
N MET A 1 -17.51 -8.04 15.30
CA MET A 1 -16.33 -8.91 15.10
C MET A 1 -15.86 -9.24 16.49
N TYR A 2 -15.92 -10.52 16.86
CA TYR A 2 -15.56 -10.98 18.19
C TYR A 2 -14.03 -11.06 18.31
N ASP A 3 -13.49 -10.73 19.47
CA ASP A 3 -12.05 -10.85 19.76
C ASP A 3 -11.63 -12.32 19.94
N ALA A 4 -10.31 -12.55 19.96
CA ALA A 4 -9.73 -13.89 20.08
C ALA A 4 -10.07 -14.58 21.43
N GLY A 5 -10.20 -13.81 22.52
CA GLY A 5 -10.57 -14.34 23.84
C GLY A 5 -12.00 -14.88 23.86
N THR A 6 -12.93 -14.12 23.31
CA THR A 6 -14.34 -14.52 23.17
C THR A 6 -14.49 -15.76 22.27
N ARG A 7 -13.68 -15.86 21.20
CA ARG A 7 -13.65 -17.07 20.38
C ARG A 7 -13.16 -18.29 21.15
N ARG A 8 -12.07 -18.17 21.91
CA ARG A 8 -11.52 -19.27 22.70
C ARG A 8 -12.54 -19.77 23.72
N LEU A 9 -13.14 -18.85 24.48
CA LEU A 9 -14.21 -19.18 25.44
C LEU A 9 -15.41 -19.90 24.79
N ALA A 10 -15.78 -19.51 23.57
CA ALA A 10 -16.84 -20.17 22.83
C ALA A 10 -16.45 -21.58 22.36
N LEU A 11 -15.20 -21.77 21.90
CA LEU A 11 -14.69 -23.08 21.47
C LEU A 11 -14.51 -24.04 22.64
N ASP A 12 -14.00 -23.58 23.78
CA ASP A 12 -13.83 -24.39 25.00
C ASP A 12 -15.20 -24.91 25.50
N ALA A 13 -16.21 -24.04 25.48
CA ALA A 13 -17.59 -24.39 25.83
C ALA A 13 -18.19 -25.46 24.90
N LEU A 14 -18.00 -25.30 23.58
CA LEU A 14 -18.43 -26.29 22.59
C LEU A 14 -17.66 -27.61 22.73
N GLY A 15 -16.37 -27.56 23.02
CA GLY A 15 -15.52 -28.72 23.29
C GLY A 15 -15.92 -29.47 24.56
N SER A 16 -16.47 -28.76 25.55
CA SER A 16 -17.02 -29.32 26.80
C SER A 16 -18.42 -29.92 26.64
N GLY A 17 -18.96 -29.98 25.41
CA GLY A 17 -20.25 -30.60 25.10
C GLY A 17 -21.46 -29.65 25.16
N GLU A 18 -21.26 -28.33 25.37
CA GLU A 18 -22.37 -27.39 25.29
C GLU A 18 -22.94 -27.31 23.87
N SER A 19 -24.27 -27.19 23.74
CA SER A 19 -24.90 -26.99 22.44
C SER A 19 -24.62 -25.58 21.88
N LEU A 20 -24.56 -25.45 20.55
CA LEU A 20 -24.44 -24.16 19.87
C LEU A 20 -25.49 -23.14 20.33
N SER A 21 -26.70 -23.60 20.68
CA SER A 21 -27.78 -22.75 21.18
C SER A 21 -27.53 -22.21 22.59
N SER A 22 -26.93 -23.02 23.46
CA SER A 22 -26.51 -22.60 24.82
C SER A 22 -25.46 -21.50 24.72
N VAL A 23 -24.37 -21.78 24.00
CA VAL A 23 -23.23 -20.87 23.84
C VAL A 23 -23.64 -19.56 23.15
N SER A 24 -24.49 -19.64 22.13
CA SER A 24 -25.04 -18.46 21.43
C SER A 24 -25.79 -17.52 22.36
N ARG A 25 -26.67 -18.07 23.21
CA ARG A 25 -27.47 -17.28 24.16
C ARG A 25 -26.60 -16.69 25.26
N ARG A 26 -25.63 -17.46 25.76
CA ARG A 26 -24.73 -17.06 26.84
C ARG A 26 -23.75 -15.96 26.43
N LEU A 27 -23.18 -16.07 25.23
CA LEU A 27 -22.12 -15.17 24.73
C LEU A 27 -22.65 -14.09 23.76
N GLY A 28 -23.95 -14.06 23.46
CA GLY A 28 -24.55 -13.09 22.54
C GLY A 28 -24.07 -13.26 21.09
N MET A 29 -23.71 -14.48 20.70
CA MET A 29 -23.07 -14.76 19.41
C MET A 29 -24.04 -15.38 18.42
N SER A 30 -23.87 -15.13 17.13
CA SER A 30 -24.69 -15.84 16.13
C SER A 30 -24.30 -17.32 16.06
N ARG A 31 -25.30 -18.20 15.96
CA ARG A 31 -25.07 -19.64 15.78
C ARG A 31 -24.24 -19.96 14.53
N SER A 32 -24.36 -19.12 13.49
CA SER A 32 -23.55 -19.22 12.27
C SER A 32 -22.06 -18.95 12.54
N ALA A 33 -21.72 -17.93 13.35
CA ALA A 33 -20.34 -17.66 13.73
C ALA A 33 -19.75 -18.81 14.56
N LEU A 34 -20.50 -19.35 15.53
CA LEU A 34 -20.08 -20.50 16.33
C LEU A 34 -19.85 -21.75 15.49
N ARG A 35 -20.75 -22.03 14.53
CA ARG A 35 -20.58 -23.17 13.59
C ARG A 35 -19.33 -22.99 12.74
N GLY A 36 -19.13 -21.79 12.18
CA GLY A 36 -17.94 -21.47 11.40
C GLY A 36 -16.63 -21.60 12.19
N TRP A 37 -16.64 -21.35 13.51
CA TRP A 37 -15.47 -21.55 14.36
C TRP A 37 -15.21 -23.00 14.72
N ARG A 38 -16.27 -23.80 14.92
CA ARG A 38 -16.16 -25.22 15.21
C ARG A 38 -15.65 -26.01 14.00
N GLU A 39 -16.09 -25.64 12.80
CA GLU A 39 -15.82 -26.36 11.55
C GLU A 39 -14.63 -25.79 10.79
N GLY A 40 -14.24 -24.54 11.07
CA GLY A 40 -13.16 -23.85 10.39
C GLY A 40 -11.82 -23.96 11.14
N PRO A 41 -10.69 -24.01 10.42
CA PRO A 41 -9.37 -23.96 11.07
C PRO A 41 -9.20 -22.67 11.89
N GLU A 42 -8.36 -22.72 12.92
CA GLU A 42 -7.89 -21.49 13.53
C GLU A 42 -7.17 -20.64 12.47
N PRO A 43 -7.50 -19.34 12.36
CA PRO A 43 -6.80 -18.44 11.46
C PRO A 43 -5.36 -18.37 11.95
N ALA A 44 -4.42 -18.62 11.05
CA ALA A 44 -3.00 -18.60 11.34
C ALA A 44 -2.50 -17.24 11.86
N VAL A 45 -3.30 -16.18 11.70
CA VAL A 45 -3.01 -14.81 12.14
C VAL A 45 -4.24 -14.22 12.81
N ASP A 46 -4.05 -13.61 13.98
CA ASP A 46 -5.09 -12.87 14.68
C ASP A 46 -5.52 -11.63 13.86
N PRO A 47 -6.79 -11.54 13.41
CA PRO A 47 -7.29 -10.41 12.62
C PRO A 47 -7.37 -9.09 13.41
N THR A 48 -7.17 -9.12 14.73
CA THR A 48 -7.11 -7.95 15.60
C THR A 48 -5.68 -7.51 15.92
N ALA A 49 -4.68 -8.38 15.66
CA ALA A 49 -3.28 -8.06 15.92
C ALA A 49 -2.82 -6.89 15.07
N CYS A 50 -2.29 -5.85 15.71
CA CYS A 50 -1.78 -4.66 15.07
C CYS A 50 -0.34 -4.42 15.51
N PRO A 51 0.62 -4.24 14.57
CA PRO A 51 2.01 -3.98 14.93
C PRO A 51 2.20 -2.74 15.80
N ARG A 52 1.23 -1.83 15.77
CA ARG A 52 1.25 -0.57 16.53
C ARG A 52 0.56 -0.68 17.88
N CYS A 53 -0.53 -1.43 17.98
CA CYS A 53 -1.32 -1.50 19.21
C CYS A 53 -0.95 -2.70 20.10
N THR A 54 -0.49 -3.80 19.50
CA THR A 54 -0.20 -5.06 20.19
C THR A 54 1.25 -5.53 19.99
N ALA A 55 2.12 -4.64 19.49
CA ALA A 55 3.55 -4.91 19.23
C ALA A 55 3.83 -6.18 18.39
N SER A 56 2.91 -6.55 17.48
CA SER A 56 3.12 -7.66 16.55
C SER A 56 4.15 -7.29 15.47
N SER A 57 4.72 -8.28 14.80
CA SER A 57 5.67 -8.03 13.70
C SER A 57 4.99 -7.36 12.51
N LEU A 58 5.70 -6.42 11.86
CA LEU A 58 5.32 -5.81 10.59
C LEU A 58 6.35 -6.19 9.52
N ALA A 59 5.90 -6.70 8.38
CA ALA A 59 6.75 -6.92 7.22
C ALA A 59 7.19 -5.56 6.63
N LYS A 60 8.40 -5.11 6.99
CA LYS A 60 8.90 -3.75 6.69
C LYS A 60 8.96 -3.42 5.20
N ALA A 61 9.58 -4.26 4.38
CA ALA A 61 9.68 -4.07 2.93
C ALA A 61 8.31 -3.99 2.22
N PRO A 62 7.39 -4.97 2.41
CA PRO A 62 6.03 -4.85 1.88
C PRO A 62 5.28 -3.61 2.38
N TYR A 63 5.50 -3.22 3.64
CA TYR A 63 4.89 -2.00 4.18
C TYR A 63 5.44 -0.74 3.52
N ALA A 64 6.76 -0.63 3.30
CA ALA A 64 7.36 0.49 2.58
C ALA A 64 6.76 0.64 1.17
N ARG A 65 6.61 -0.48 0.44
CA ARG A 65 5.94 -0.48 -0.87
C ARG A 65 4.47 -0.06 -0.78
N LEU A 66 3.74 -0.60 0.19
CA LEU A 66 2.34 -0.24 0.40
C LEU A 66 2.18 1.24 0.78
N LEU A 67 3.13 1.81 1.51
CA LEU A 67 3.14 3.22 1.87
C LEU A 67 3.30 4.09 0.62
N GLY A 68 4.20 3.74 -0.30
CA GLY A 68 4.32 4.43 -1.59
C GLY A 68 3.00 4.40 -2.38
N LEU A 69 2.41 3.21 -2.55
CA LEU A 69 1.11 3.02 -3.20
C LEU A 69 -0.01 3.81 -2.51
N TYR A 70 -0.01 3.81 -1.17
CA TYR A 70 -0.98 4.54 -0.37
C TYR A 70 -0.87 6.06 -0.62
N LEU A 71 0.35 6.59 -0.71
CA LEU A 71 0.57 8.03 -0.89
C LEU A 71 0.13 8.51 -2.28
N GLY A 72 0.29 7.71 -3.34
CA GLY A 72 -0.27 8.05 -4.66
C GLY A 72 -1.77 7.75 -4.75
N ASP A 73 -2.12 6.55 -5.20
CA ASP A 73 -3.49 6.17 -5.57
C ASP A 73 -4.33 5.59 -4.42
N GLY A 74 -3.76 5.53 -3.22
CA GLY A 74 -4.44 4.94 -2.08
C GLY A 74 -5.35 5.88 -1.29
N CYS A 75 -6.35 5.31 -0.63
CA CYS A 75 -7.12 6.00 0.41
C CYS A 75 -7.50 5.05 1.54
N VAL A 76 -7.59 5.59 2.75
CA VAL A 76 -8.18 4.92 3.91
C VAL A 76 -9.44 5.67 4.28
N SER A 77 -10.55 4.95 4.39
CA SER A 77 -11.86 5.53 4.71
C SER A 77 -12.55 4.76 5.82
N ALA A 78 -13.26 5.48 6.69
CA ALA A 78 -14.09 4.89 7.71
C ALA A 78 -15.28 4.13 7.07
N GLN A 79 -15.66 3.03 7.71
CA GLN A 79 -16.80 2.18 7.39
C GLN A 79 -17.62 1.96 8.66
N ALA A 80 -18.77 1.30 8.53
CA ALA A 80 -19.60 0.96 9.69
C ALA A 80 -18.82 0.16 10.75
N LYS A 81 -19.21 0.31 12.03
CA LYS A 81 -18.65 -0.45 13.17
C LYS A 81 -17.14 -0.23 13.39
N GLY A 82 -16.64 0.95 13.03
CA GLY A 82 -15.24 1.35 13.24
C GLY A 82 -14.23 0.60 12.38
N VAL A 83 -14.67 -0.08 11.32
CA VAL A 83 -13.79 -0.72 10.34
C VAL A 83 -13.28 0.35 9.37
N HIS A 84 -12.07 0.19 8.87
CA HIS A 84 -11.55 1.04 7.81
C HIS A 84 -11.31 0.21 6.54
N ALA A 85 -11.57 0.82 5.39
CA ALA A 85 -11.24 0.27 4.08
C ALA A 85 -10.01 0.99 3.54
N LEU A 86 -8.93 0.25 3.33
CA LEU A 86 -7.82 0.65 2.47
C LEU A 86 -8.21 0.30 1.03
N ARG A 87 -8.13 1.29 0.13
CA ARG A 87 -8.35 1.12 -1.30
C ARG A 87 -7.17 1.67 -2.07
N ILE A 88 -6.65 0.92 -3.03
CA ILE A 88 -5.68 1.38 -4.02
C ILE A 88 -6.34 1.29 -5.40
N SER A 89 -6.42 2.40 -6.11
CA SER A 89 -6.96 2.45 -7.47
C SER A 89 -5.89 2.00 -8.46
N CYS A 90 -6.22 1.11 -9.39
CA CYS A 90 -5.29 0.62 -10.41
C CYS A 90 -5.99 0.66 -11.77
N ASP A 91 -5.38 1.28 -12.78
CA ASP A 91 -5.92 1.30 -14.14
C ASP A 91 -6.03 -0.14 -14.71
N ASP A 92 -7.15 -0.45 -15.35
CA ASP A 92 -7.45 -1.79 -15.87
C ASP A 92 -6.50 -2.24 -16.98
N SER A 93 -5.77 -1.29 -17.59
CA SER A 93 -4.74 -1.56 -18.60
C SER A 93 -3.51 -2.28 -18.05
N TYR A 94 -3.33 -2.34 -16.71
CA TYR A 94 -2.15 -2.93 -16.06
C TYR A 94 -2.55 -4.06 -15.09
N PRO A 95 -2.99 -5.24 -15.58
CA PRO A 95 -3.49 -6.33 -14.75
C PRO A 95 -2.42 -6.91 -13.79
N ASP A 96 -1.16 -6.89 -14.19
CA ASP A 96 -0.03 -7.33 -13.37
C ASP A 96 0.19 -6.39 -12.18
N LEU A 97 0.01 -5.08 -12.38
CA LEU A 97 0.04 -4.10 -11.30
C LEU A 97 -1.07 -4.36 -10.28
N ILE A 98 -2.29 -4.70 -10.74
CA ILE A 98 -3.40 -5.07 -9.83
C ILE A 98 -3.03 -6.31 -9.00
N ALA A 99 -2.35 -7.30 -9.62
CA ALA A 99 -1.86 -8.49 -8.92
C ALA A 99 -0.78 -8.15 -7.87
N GLU A 100 0.18 -7.30 -8.23
CA GLU A 100 1.25 -6.87 -7.33
C GLU A 100 0.72 -6.05 -6.16
N VAL A 101 -0.21 -5.12 -6.38
CA VAL A 101 -0.85 -4.34 -5.31
C VAL A 101 -1.60 -5.26 -4.35
N ARG A 102 -2.35 -6.25 -4.87
CA ARG A 102 -3.04 -7.26 -4.05
C ARG A 102 -2.06 -8.06 -3.19
N ALA A 103 -0.96 -8.52 -3.77
CA ALA A 103 0.07 -9.27 -3.05
C ALA A 103 0.75 -8.42 -1.97
N THR A 104 1.03 -7.15 -2.27
CA THR A 104 1.64 -6.20 -1.33
C THR A 104 0.74 -5.97 -0.11
N ILE A 105 -0.57 -5.75 -0.32
CA ILE A 105 -1.52 -5.61 0.79
C ILE A 105 -1.59 -6.90 1.63
N ALA A 106 -1.66 -8.07 0.98
CA ALA A 106 -1.73 -9.35 1.68
C ALA A 106 -0.46 -9.66 2.49
N ALA A 107 0.71 -9.22 2.02
CA ALA A 107 1.97 -9.37 2.75
C ALA A 107 2.06 -8.48 4.00
N VAL A 108 1.39 -7.31 4.00
CA VAL A 108 1.29 -6.45 5.18
C VAL A 108 0.23 -6.95 6.16
N TYR A 109 -0.91 -7.43 5.65
CA TYR A 109 -2.02 -7.93 6.46
C TYR A 109 -2.68 -9.13 5.79
N SER A 110 -2.31 -10.32 6.24
CA SER A 110 -2.75 -11.61 5.68
C SER A 110 -3.99 -12.21 6.35
N ALA A 111 -4.41 -11.67 7.50
CA ALA A 111 -5.52 -12.24 8.27
C ALA A 111 -6.90 -12.07 7.60
N ARG A 112 -7.00 -11.26 6.53
CA ARG A 112 -8.23 -11.09 5.76
C ARG A 112 -7.99 -11.06 4.25
N PRO A 113 -9.00 -11.47 3.46
CA PRO A 113 -8.93 -11.37 2.01
C PRO A 113 -8.73 -9.94 1.53
N VAL A 114 -8.00 -9.83 0.42
CA VAL A 114 -7.91 -8.62 -0.39
C VAL A 114 -8.83 -8.78 -1.60
N HIS A 115 -9.76 -7.86 -1.75
CA HIS A 115 -10.80 -7.88 -2.77
C HIS A 115 -10.42 -7.03 -3.97
N ARG A 116 -11.01 -7.35 -5.14
CA ARG A 116 -10.98 -6.50 -6.34
C ARG A 116 -12.40 -6.01 -6.59
N VAL A 117 -12.57 -4.71 -6.76
CA VAL A 117 -13.86 -4.09 -7.04
C VAL A 117 -13.71 -3.26 -8.31
N ALA A 118 -14.48 -3.62 -9.34
CA ALA A 118 -14.48 -2.88 -10.60
C ALA A 118 -15.06 -1.47 -10.39
N ALA A 119 -14.44 -0.50 -11.06
CA ALA A 119 -14.90 0.89 -11.14
C ALA A 119 -14.67 1.39 -12.59
N PRO A 120 -15.27 2.52 -13.01
CA PRO A 120 -15.07 3.02 -14.37
C PRO A 120 -13.58 3.28 -14.67
N GLY A 121 -13.02 2.52 -15.61
CA GLY A 121 -11.64 2.64 -16.08
C GLY A 121 -10.56 2.18 -15.10
N CYS A 122 -10.93 1.58 -13.97
CA CYS A 122 -9.96 1.08 -12.99
C CYS A 122 -10.54 -0.01 -12.08
N THR A 123 -9.66 -0.81 -11.52
CA THR A 123 -9.96 -1.77 -10.47
C THR A 123 -9.46 -1.23 -9.13
N GLN A 124 -10.35 -1.20 -8.14
CA GLN A 124 -10.01 -0.90 -6.75
C GLN A 124 -9.56 -2.18 -6.06
N VAL A 125 -8.33 -2.21 -5.54
CA VAL A 125 -7.85 -3.28 -4.67
C VAL A 125 -8.14 -2.88 -3.22
N VAL A 126 -8.98 -3.65 -2.54
CA VAL A 126 -9.60 -3.27 -1.27
C VAL A 126 -9.29 -4.25 -0.15
N SER A 127 -8.90 -3.73 1.02
CA SER A 127 -8.78 -4.53 2.25
C SER A 127 -9.41 -3.83 3.44
N TYR A 128 -10.02 -4.61 4.32
CA TYR A 128 -10.78 -4.12 5.47
C TYR A 128 -10.11 -4.50 6.79
N TRP A 129 -9.76 -3.49 7.58
CA TRP A 129 -9.16 -3.69 8.88
C TRP A 129 -9.36 -2.47 9.78
N LYS A 130 -9.54 -2.68 11.09
CA LYS A 130 -9.74 -1.56 12.03
C LYS A 130 -8.51 -0.68 12.15
N HIS A 131 -7.32 -1.26 11.99
CA HIS A 131 -6.04 -0.59 12.26
C HIS A 131 -5.31 -0.10 11.01
N TRP A 132 -5.96 -0.04 9.84
CA TRP A 132 -5.37 0.69 8.71
C TRP A 132 -4.94 2.12 9.06
N PRO A 133 -5.73 2.91 9.84
CA PRO A 133 -5.29 4.19 10.39
C PRO A 133 -3.98 4.14 11.17
N CYS A 134 -3.72 3.07 11.93
CA CYS A 134 -2.51 2.93 12.72
C CYS A 134 -1.27 2.78 11.83
N LEU A 135 -1.42 2.17 10.65
CA LEU A 135 -0.35 2.02 9.67
C LEU A 135 -0.25 3.20 8.69
N PHE A 136 -1.32 3.99 8.55
CA PHE A 136 -1.38 5.16 7.69
C PHE A 136 -1.88 6.37 8.49
N PRO A 137 -1.09 6.88 9.45
CA PRO A 137 -1.48 8.04 10.25
C PRO A 137 -1.65 9.31 9.41
N GLN A 138 -1.16 9.30 8.16
CA GLN A 138 -1.42 10.31 7.14
C GLN A 138 -2.88 10.38 6.69
N HIS A 139 -3.76 9.45 7.09
CA HIS A 139 -5.18 9.51 6.76
C HIS A 139 -5.88 10.69 7.46
N GLY A 140 -6.99 11.17 6.89
CA GLY A 140 -7.69 12.35 7.39
C GLY A 140 -8.70 12.90 6.38
N PRO A 141 -9.54 13.86 6.79
CA PRO A 141 -10.61 14.40 5.96
C PRO A 141 -10.09 15.25 4.79
N GLY A 142 -10.84 15.31 3.69
CA GLY A 142 -10.51 16.16 2.53
C GLY A 142 -9.50 15.53 1.56
N ARG A 143 -9.05 16.32 0.59
CA ARG A 143 -8.13 15.85 -0.47
C ARG A 143 -6.73 15.63 0.09
N LYS A 144 -6.07 14.53 -0.29
CA LYS A 144 -4.72 14.17 0.18
C LYS A 144 -3.68 15.27 -0.01
N HIS A 145 -3.64 15.89 -1.18
CA HIS A 145 -2.64 16.92 -1.49
C HIS A 145 -2.85 18.25 -0.75
N LEU A 146 -3.99 18.46 -0.09
CA LEU A 146 -4.26 19.65 0.73
C LEU A 146 -3.93 19.43 2.22
N ARG A 147 -3.58 18.20 2.59
CA ARG A 147 -3.23 17.84 3.96
C ARG A 147 -1.72 17.87 4.13
N ARG A 148 -1.28 18.13 5.37
CA ARG A 148 0.10 17.87 5.77
C ARG A 148 0.34 16.37 5.79
N ILE A 149 1.34 15.91 5.06
CA ILE A 149 1.71 14.50 4.96
C ILE A 149 3.13 14.35 5.50
N GLU A 150 3.25 13.75 6.67
CA GLU A 150 4.55 13.48 7.30
C GLU A 150 4.65 12.03 7.70
N LEU A 151 5.84 11.46 7.56
CA LEU A 151 6.14 10.15 8.09
C LEU A 151 6.47 10.26 9.58
N ASP A 152 5.85 9.40 10.38
CA ASP A 152 6.27 9.17 11.76
C ASP A 152 7.70 8.62 11.79
N GLY A 153 8.41 8.75 12.92
CA GLY A 153 9.79 8.28 13.07
C GLY A 153 10.00 6.83 12.61
N TRP A 154 9.12 5.92 13.05
CA TRP A 154 9.16 4.51 12.68
C TRP A 154 8.90 4.26 11.17
N GLN A 155 8.07 5.10 10.51
CA GLN A 155 7.87 4.99 9.07
C GLN A 155 9.12 5.46 8.33
N ARG A 156 9.77 6.53 8.82
CA ARG A 156 11.03 7.02 8.24
C ARG A 156 12.13 5.96 8.35
N GLU A 157 12.26 5.30 9.50
CA GLU A 157 13.20 4.19 9.68
C GLU A 157 12.94 3.07 8.66
N ILE A 158 11.69 2.62 8.51
CA ILE A 158 11.35 1.58 7.53
C ILE A 158 11.66 2.02 6.10
N VAL A 159 11.34 3.26 5.73
CA VAL A 159 11.65 3.78 4.38
C VAL A 159 13.15 3.93 4.17
N ALA A 160 13.91 4.31 5.20
CA ALA A 160 15.37 4.39 5.12
C ALA A 160 16.02 3.00 4.99
N ASP A 161 15.47 1.98 5.65
CA ASP A 161 15.90 0.58 5.53
C ASP A 161 15.49 -0.06 4.19
N HIS A 162 14.35 0.36 3.63
CA HIS A 162 13.74 -0.19 2.42
C HIS A 162 13.34 0.87 1.38
N PRO A 163 14.27 1.72 0.92
CA PRO A 163 13.95 2.82 0.02
C PRO A 163 13.54 2.34 -1.38
N GLU A 164 14.09 1.21 -1.84
CA GLU A 164 13.71 0.60 -3.14
C GLU A 164 12.22 0.25 -3.17
N ASP A 165 11.71 -0.36 -2.09
CA ASP A 165 10.30 -0.73 -1.97
C ASP A 165 9.38 0.49 -1.98
N PHE A 166 9.74 1.52 -1.20
CA PHE A 166 8.97 2.76 -1.14
C PHE A 166 8.93 3.48 -2.50
N VAL A 167 10.08 3.59 -3.18
CA VAL A 167 10.19 4.17 -4.52
C VAL A 167 9.39 3.35 -5.52
N ARG A 168 9.48 2.01 -5.50
CA ARG A 168 8.66 1.14 -6.35
C ARG A 168 7.17 1.44 -6.15
N GLY A 169 6.70 1.54 -4.90
CA GLY A 169 5.31 1.88 -4.60
C GLY A 169 4.87 3.23 -5.16
N LEU A 170 5.69 4.29 -5.00
CA LEU A 170 5.40 5.62 -5.52
C LEU A 170 5.35 5.66 -7.06
N PHE A 171 6.29 4.99 -7.73
CA PHE A 171 6.34 4.98 -9.19
C PHE A 171 5.31 4.04 -9.81
N MET A 172 4.86 3.02 -9.08
CA MET A 172 3.71 2.21 -9.49
C MET A 172 2.42 3.03 -9.56
N SER A 173 2.19 3.93 -8.60
CA SER A 173 1.03 4.83 -8.64
C SER A 173 1.22 5.99 -9.63
N ASP A 174 1.99 7.01 -9.23
CA ASP A 174 2.05 8.31 -9.94
C ASP A 174 3.26 8.42 -10.87
N GLY A 175 4.00 7.32 -11.05
CA GLY A 175 5.16 7.27 -11.91
C GLY A 175 4.83 6.88 -13.35
N CYS A 176 5.61 7.36 -14.31
CA CYS A 176 5.60 6.81 -15.66
C CYS A 176 7.02 6.70 -16.22
N ARG A 177 7.22 5.69 -17.08
CA ARG A 177 8.46 5.46 -17.82
C ARG A 177 8.18 5.72 -19.28
N VAL A 178 8.88 6.67 -19.89
CA VAL A 178 8.62 7.09 -21.27
C VAL A 178 9.90 7.20 -22.08
N ALA A 179 9.82 6.90 -23.38
CA ALA A 179 10.83 7.31 -24.34
C ALA A 179 10.63 8.81 -24.63
N ASN A 180 11.69 9.58 -24.49
CA ASN A 180 11.73 10.98 -24.83
C ASN A 180 12.81 11.22 -25.89
N TRP A 181 12.76 12.37 -26.55
CA TRP A 181 13.78 12.74 -27.53
C TRP A 181 14.23 14.19 -27.33
N ALA A 182 15.47 14.46 -27.72
CA ALA A 182 16.05 15.79 -27.73
C ALA A 182 16.94 15.95 -28.96
N THR A 183 17.13 17.19 -29.40
CA THR A 183 18.10 17.51 -30.45
C THR A 183 19.35 18.11 -29.83
N ARG A 184 20.51 17.72 -30.36
CA ARG A 184 21.80 18.32 -30.01
C ARG A 184 22.50 18.75 -31.29
N ARG A 185 22.94 20.00 -31.33
CA ARG A 185 23.84 20.50 -32.38
C ARG A 185 25.26 20.01 -32.13
N THR A 186 25.93 19.56 -33.17
CA THR A 186 27.34 19.15 -33.17
C THR A 186 27.95 19.64 -34.47
N GLY A 187 28.69 20.76 -34.41
CA GLY A 187 29.04 21.54 -35.60
C GLY A 187 27.78 22.04 -36.32
N ASP A 188 27.76 21.90 -37.65
CA ASP A 188 26.62 22.28 -38.50
C ASP A 188 25.49 21.24 -38.54
N GLN A 189 25.65 20.09 -37.86
CA GLN A 189 24.64 19.02 -37.85
C GLN A 189 23.74 19.08 -36.61
N VAL A 190 22.42 19.01 -36.83
CA VAL A 190 21.43 18.76 -35.77
C VAL A 190 21.15 17.27 -35.73
N ARG A 191 21.45 16.60 -34.61
CA ARG A 191 21.15 15.18 -34.41
C ARG A 191 20.05 15.02 -33.36
N ARG A 192 19.05 14.18 -33.64
CA ARG A 192 18.01 13.76 -32.70
C ARG A 192 18.50 12.54 -31.93
N TYR A 193 18.33 12.55 -30.61
CA TYR A 193 18.69 11.46 -29.72
C TYR A 193 17.47 11.10 -28.88
N GLU A 194 17.21 9.80 -28.78
CA GLU A 194 16.16 9.26 -27.94
C GLU A 194 16.75 8.75 -26.62
N TYR A 195 16.04 8.96 -25.53
CA TYR A 195 16.45 8.55 -24.20
C TYR A 195 15.24 8.18 -23.35
N THR A 196 15.41 7.20 -22.48
CA THR A 196 14.38 6.85 -21.50
C THR A 196 14.40 7.83 -20.34
N ARG A 197 13.23 8.18 -19.83
CA ARG A 197 13.10 8.90 -18.56
C ARG A 197 11.98 8.32 -17.71
N TYR A 198 12.15 8.40 -16.41
CA TYR A 198 11.08 8.26 -15.45
C TYR A 198 10.56 9.65 -15.06
N LEU A 199 9.24 9.77 -14.92
CA LEU A 199 8.56 10.93 -14.36
C LEU A 199 7.75 10.48 -13.15
N PHE A 200 7.65 11.35 -12.16
CA PHE A 200 6.73 11.22 -11.05
C PHE A 200 6.01 12.55 -10.87
N ALA A 201 4.68 12.54 -10.82
CA ALA A 201 3.89 13.77 -10.72
C ALA A 201 2.90 13.69 -9.56
N ASN A 202 2.97 14.62 -8.61
CA ASN A 202 2.04 14.66 -7.49
C ASN A 202 1.82 16.11 -7.03
N GLU A 203 0.57 16.47 -6.73
CA GLU A 203 0.22 17.83 -6.28
C GLU A 203 0.64 18.12 -4.83
N SER A 204 0.85 17.08 -4.02
CA SER A 204 1.32 17.24 -2.65
C SER A 204 2.81 17.57 -2.64
N ALA A 205 3.16 18.77 -2.17
CA ALA A 205 4.56 19.15 -1.96
C ALA A 205 5.26 18.23 -0.93
N ASP A 206 4.52 17.71 0.04
CA ASP A 206 5.03 16.73 1.01
C ASP A 206 5.38 15.39 0.35
N ILE A 207 4.48 14.84 -0.46
CA ILE A 207 4.76 13.57 -1.18
C ILE A 207 5.91 13.76 -2.17
N MET A 208 5.99 14.91 -2.85
CA MET A 208 7.13 15.24 -3.70
C MET A 208 8.45 15.26 -2.91
N ARG A 209 8.47 15.85 -1.70
CA ARG A 209 9.66 15.82 -0.82
C ARG A 209 10.02 14.41 -0.36
N LEU A 210 9.03 13.57 -0.05
CA LEU A 210 9.27 12.17 0.31
C LEU A 210 9.85 11.37 -0.86
N CYS A 211 9.37 11.61 -2.08
CA CYS A 211 9.93 11.01 -3.29
C CYS A 211 11.39 11.45 -3.52
N GLN A 212 11.68 12.75 -3.41
CA GLN A 212 13.04 13.29 -3.51
C GLN A 212 13.98 12.65 -2.50
N TRP A 213 13.58 12.64 -1.21
CA TRP A 213 14.37 12.04 -0.14
C TRP A 213 14.64 10.55 -0.38
N ALA A 214 13.64 9.79 -0.82
CA ALA A 214 13.83 8.36 -1.09
C ALA A 214 14.75 8.09 -2.30
N LEU A 215 14.71 8.94 -3.32
CA LEU A 215 15.66 8.86 -4.44
C LEU A 215 17.09 9.26 -4.01
N ASP A 216 17.22 10.24 -3.11
CA ASP A 216 18.52 10.64 -2.55
C ASP A 216 19.17 9.51 -1.74
N LEU A 217 18.38 8.76 -0.95
CA LEU A 217 18.85 7.56 -0.25
C LEU A 217 19.41 6.49 -1.21
N LEU A 218 18.89 6.42 -2.43
CA LEU A 218 19.33 5.49 -3.47
C LEU A 218 20.46 6.06 -4.35
N GLY A 219 20.88 7.31 -4.14
CA GLY A 219 21.82 8.00 -5.01
C GLY A 219 21.30 8.23 -6.43
N VAL A 220 19.98 8.22 -6.63
CA VAL A 220 19.35 8.37 -7.95
C VAL A 220 19.23 9.86 -8.28
N ALA A 221 19.99 10.32 -9.27
CA ALA A 221 19.96 11.72 -9.67
C ALA A 221 18.63 12.11 -10.32
N TRP A 222 17.95 13.11 -9.76
CA TRP A 222 16.68 13.65 -10.24
C TRP A 222 16.73 15.17 -10.48
N ARG A 223 15.72 15.68 -11.20
CA ARG A 223 15.48 17.11 -11.41
C ARG A 223 13.98 17.41 -11.27
N MET A 224 13.67 18.65 -10.89
CA MET A 224 12.30 19.16 -10.79
C MET A 224 12.02 20.14 -11.94
N PRO A 225 11.53 19.69 -13.10
CA PRO A 225 11.13 20.60 -14.18
C PRO A 225 9.98 21.55 -13.79
N ARG A 226 9.16 21.18 -12.80
CA ARG A 226 8.11 22.01 -12.20
C ARG A 226 7.86 21.56 -10.76
N ARG A 227 7.17 22.38 -9.96
CA ARG A 227 6.95 22.12 -8.52
C ARG A 227 6.34 20.75 -8.18
N ASN A 228 5.53 20.21 -9.09
CA ASN A 228 4.73 18.99 -8.93
C ASN A 228 5.12 17.90 -9.95
N ALA A 229 6.31 17.98 -10.54
CA ALA A 229 6.85 16.88 -11.34
C ALA A 229 8.35 16.74 -11.15
N LEU A 230 8.75 15.50 -10.90
CA LEU A 230 10.12 15.03 -10.77
C LEU A 230 10.47 14.22 -12.02
N SER A 231 11.70 14.38 -12.50
CA SER A 231 12.22 13.70 -13.69
C SER A 231 13.56 13.03 -13.37
N VAL A 232 13.70 11.77 -13.76
CA VAL A 232 14.93 11.00 -13.73
C VAL A 232 15.26 10.60 -15.17
N ALA A 233 16.32 11.19 -15.72
CA ALA A 233 16.68 11.04 -17.14
C ALA A 233 18.15 10.69 -17.38
N ARG A 234 19.00 10.72 -16.33
CA ARG A 234 20.38 10.28 -16.49
C ARG A 234 20.41 8.75 -16.64
N ARG A 235 21.22 8.26 -17.57
CA ARG A 235 21.24 6.84 -17.97
C ARG A 235 21.52 5.88 -16.79
N ASP A 236 22.47 6.25 -15.92
CA ASP A 236 22.80 5.54 -14.69
C ASP A 236 21.62 5.50 -13.70
N ALA A 237 21.00 6.66 -13.47
CA ALA A 237 19.84 6.81 -12.59
C ALA A 237 18.60 6.05 -13.11
N VAL A 238 18.37 6.07 -14.43
CA VAL A 238 17.30 5.29 -15.08
C VAL A 238 17.54 3.80 -14.94
N ALA A 239 18.79 3.32 -15.07
CA ALA A 239 19.10 1.91 -14.89
C ALA A 239 18.80 1.42 -13.46
N VAL A 240 19.01 2.27 -12.45
CA VAL A 240 18.62 1.96 -11.06
C VAL A 240 17.10 1.82 -10.95
N LEU A 241 16.33 2.76 -11.52
CA LEU A 241 14.87 2.68 -11.50
C LEU A 241 14.32 1.53 -12.36
N ASP A 242 14.97 1.17 -13.47
CA ASP A 242 14.60 0.00 -14.26
C ASP A 242 14.71 -1.28 -13.41
N ARG A 243 15.75 -1.41 -12.58
CA ARG A 243 15.90 -2.55 -11.65
C ARG A 243 14.85 -2.54 -10.54
N ILE A 244 14.56 -1.38 -9.97
CA ILE A 244 13.68 -1.23 -8.81
C ILE A 244 12.20 -1.30 -9.20
N VAL A 245 11.79 -0.52 -10.20
CA VAL A 245 10.39 -0.36 -10.63
C VAL A 245 10.04 -1.38 -11.71
N GLY A 246 11.00 -1.74 -12.55
CA GLY A 246 10.72 -2.54 -13.75
C GLY A 246 10.01 -1.73 -14.83
N THR A 247 9.70 -2.40 -15.93
CA THR A 247 8.78 -1.90 -16.93
C THR A 247 7.35 -2.06 -16.41
N LYS A 248 6.55 -0.98 -16.40
CA LYS A 248 5.10 -1.12 -16.27
C LYS A 248 4.63 -1.91 -17.50
N ALA A 249 4.26 -3.17 -17.31
CA ALA A 249 3.64 -4.03 -18.32
C ALA A 249 2.13 -3.86 -18.24
#